data_AF-A0A2R6FRF9-F1
#
_entry.id   AF-A0A2R6FRF9-F1
#
_cell.length_a   1.000
_cell.length_b   1.000
_cell.length_c   1.000
_cell.angle_alpha   90.00
_cell.angle_beta   90.00
_cell.angle_gamma   90.00
#
_symmetry.space_group_name_H-M   'P 1'
#
loop_
_entity.id
_entity.type
_entity.pdbx_description
1 polymer ?
#
loop_
_entity_poly.entity_id
_entity_poly.type
_entity_poly.pdbx_seq_one_letter_code
_entity_poly.pdbx_strand_id
1 'polypeptide(L)'
;MVLYGSVARGEATKESDIDLLVVYSPEYESDGELHRSEVDSSKSYTWWGGPLGPETEHVVSEEWFTISEFRDGLDAGSQFLRNVLDEGIVLYDPEGMIRDAKRERAGERVPQ
;
A
#
# COMPACT_ATOMS: atom_id res chain seq x y z
N MET A 1 2.22 2.06 -5.43
CA MET A 1 1.47 2.57 -4.27
C MET A 1 0.01 2.14 -4.34
N VAL A 2 -0.52 1.60 -3.25
CA VAL A 2 -1.89 1.12 -3.13
C VAL A 2 -2.51 1.70 -1.87
N LEU A 3 -3.69 2.28 -1.98
CA LEU A 3 -4.55 2.57 -0.84
C LEU A 3 -5.33 1.31 -0.49
N TYR A 4 -5.30 0.86 0.75
CA TYR A 4 -6.05 -0.31 1.19
C TYR A 4 -6.83 -0.02 2.48
N GLY A 5 -7.41 -1.04 3.09
CA GLY A 5 -8.13 -0.90 4.34
C GLY A 5 -9.51 -0.27 4.17
N SER A 6 -10.00 0.33 5.26
CA SER A 6 -11.37 0.83 5.36
C SER A 6 -11.70 1.91 4.32
N VAL A 7 -10.73 2.74 3.96
CA VAL A 7 -10.88 3.78 2.93
C VAL A 7 -11.10 3.16 1.56
N ALA A 8 -10.29 2.16 1.19
CA ALA A 8 -10.44 1.45 -0.08
C ALA A 8 -11.76 0.67 -0.18
N ARG A 9 -12.26 0.15 0.95
CA ARG A 9 -13.54 -0.57 1.04
C ARG A 9 -14.78 0.34 1.10
N GLY A 10 -14.60 1.65 1.28
CA GLY A 10 -15.72 2.58 1.48
C GLY A 10 -16.40 2.46 2.84
N GLU A 11 -15.70 1.88 3.83
CA GLU A 11 -16.17 1.66 5.20
C GLU A 11 -15.54 2.64 6.20
N ALA A 12 -14.70 3.57 5.73
CA ALA A 12 -14.01 4.52 6.56
C ALA A 12 -14.98 5.44 7.33
N THR A 13 -14.65 5.68 8.59
CA THR A 13 -15.32 6.64 9.47
C THR A 13 -14.40 7.83 9.74
N LYS A 14 -14.89 8.84 10.47
CA LYS A 14 -14.08 9.98 10.90
C LYS A 14 -12.86 9.60 11.77
N GLU A 15 -12.87 8.40 12.35
CA GLU A 15 -11.81 7.88 13.24
C GLU A 15 -10.92 6.86 12.52
N SER A 16 -11.13 6.66 11.22
CA SER A 16 -10.37 5.69 10.42
C SER A 16 -9.05 6.27 9.93
N ASP A 17 -8.04 5.42 9.97
CA ASP A 17 -6.72 5.68 9.41
C ASP A 17 -6.71 5.51 7.87
N ILE A 18 -5.66 6.03 7.25
CA ILE A 18 -5.38 5.90 5.82
C ILE A 18 -4.21 4.93 5.64
N ASP A 19 -4.49 3.75 5.12
CA ASP A 19 -3.48 2.70 4.95
C ASP A 19 -2.90 2.68 3.53
N LEU A 20 -1.58 2.78 3.40
CA LEU A 20 -0.85 2.81 2.14
C LEU A 20 0.18 1.68 2.07
N LEU A 21 0.18 0.93 0.97
CA LEU A 21 1.30 0.06 0.60
C LEU A 21 2.18 0.80 -0.39
N VAL A 22 3.43 1.01 -0.03
CA VAL A 22 4.46 1.58 -0.90
C VAL A 22 5.38 0.45 -1.36
N VAL A 23 5.43 0.25 -2.68
CA VAL A 23 6.39 -0.67 -3.29
C VAL A 23 7.40 0.15 -4.07
N TYR A 24 8.68 -0.01 -3.76
CA TYR A 24 9.76 0.81 -4.32
C TYR A 24 10.93 -0.05 -4.82
N SER A 25 11.71 0.50 -5.75
CA SER A 25 12.98 -0.12 -6.13
C SER A 25 14.13 0.58 -5.42
N PRO A 26 15.00 -0.15 -4.71
CA PRO A 26 16.13 0.43 -3.99
C PRO A 26 17.18 1.07 -4.93
N GLU A 27 17.12 0.80 -6.24
CA GLU A 27 17.99 1.47 -7.22
C GLU A 27 17.70 2.99 -7.37
N TYR A 28 16.49 3.43 -6.99
CA TYR A 28 16.15 4.85 -6.88
C TYR A 28 16.65 5.52 -5.58
N GLU A 29 17.36 4.79 -4.69
CA GLU A 29 18.00 5.36 -3.48
C GLU A 29 19.22 6.25 -3.82
N SER A 30 19.71 6.23 -5.06
CA SER A 30 20.94 6.91 -5.48
C SER A 30 20.85 8.45 -5.56
N ASP A 31 19.65 9.04 -5.51
CA ASP A 31 19.45 10.51 -5.52
C ASP A 31 19.30 11.14 -4.11
N GLY A 32 19.61 10.39 -3.04
CA GLY A 32 20.11 10.98 -1.80
C GLY A 32 19.16 11.13 -0.60
N GLU A 33 17.89 10.70 -0.66
CA GLU A 33 16.95 10.91 0.47
C GLU A 33 16.36 9.65 1.14
N LEU A 34 16.64 8.44 0.64
CA LEU A 34 16.11 7.21 1.26
C LEU A 34 17.26 6.24 1.56
N HIS A 35 17.87 6.39 2.74
CA HIS A 35 18.80 5.39 3.26
C HIS A 35 18.01 4.19 3.80
N ARG A 36 18.20 3.03 3.17
CA ARG A 36 17.65 1.71 3.56
C ARG A 36 17.84 1.33 5.03
N SER A 37 18.81 1.93 5.73
CA SER A 37 19.04 1.69 7.16
C SER A 37 18.00 2.35 8.08
N GLU A 38 17.13 3.21 7.55
CA GLU A 38 16.13 3.98 8.32
C GLU A 38 14.72 3.89 7.74
N VAL A 39 14.50 3.09 6.69
CA VAL A 39 13.14 2.80 6.22
C VAL A 39 12.57 1.73 7.15
N ASP A 40 11.98 2.18 8.25
CA ASP A 40 11.06 1.35 9.03
C ASP A 40 10.02 0.77 8.06
N SER A 41 9.82 -0.55 8.10
CA SER A 41 8.84 -1.25 7.25
C SER A 41 7.44 -0.70 7.44
N SER A 42 7.20 -0.06 8.59
CA SER A 42 5.98 0.67 8.89
C SER A 42 6.32 2.12 9.25
N LYS A 43 5.68 3.09 8.59
CA LYS A 43 5.76 4.50 8.96
C LYS A 43 4.36 5.01 9.22
N SER A 44 4.19 5.80 10.27
CA SER A 44 2.93 6.51 10.49
C SER A 44 3.16 8.00 10.72
N TYR A 45 2.28 8.83 10.16
CA TYR A 45 2.27 10.26 10.40
C TYR A 45 0.85 10.81 10.45
N THR A 46 0.68 11.88 11.22
CA THR A 46 -0.59 12.58 11.32
C THR A 46 -0.73 13.60 10.19
N TRP A 47 -1.81 13.50 9.43
CA TRP A 47 -2.23 14.51 8.48
C TRP A 47 -3.42 15.31 9.04
N TRP A 48 -3.25 16.63 9.09
CA TRP A 48 -4.26 17.57 9.57
C TRP A 48 -4.96 18.26 8.41
N GLY A 49 -6.28 18.29 8.47
CA GLY A 49 -7.12 18.90 7.45
C GLY A 49 -7.51 17.93 6.35
N GLY A 50 -8.42 18.36 5.47
CA GLY A 50 -8.95 17.52 4.40
C GLY A 50 -10.39 17.90 4.03
N PRO A 51 -11.05 17.12 3.16
CA PRO A 51 -12.43 17.39 2.73
C PRO A 51 -13.46 17.34 3.88
N LEU A 52 -13.10 16.77 5.02
CA LEU A 52 -13.92 16.72 6.23
C LEU A 52 -13.75 17.93 7.16
N GLY A 53 -12.76 18.80 6.90
CA GLY A 53 -12.52 20.04 7.62
C GLY A 53 -11.09 20.21 8.13
N PRO A 54 -10.65 21.45 8.44
CA PRO A 54 -9.27 21.78 8.82
C PRO A 54 -8.83 21.21 10.18
N GLU A 55 -9.78 20.82 11.03
CA GLU A 55 -9.55 20.29 12.39
C GLU A 55 -9.55 18.75 12.40
N THR A 56 -9.67 18.11 11.24
CA THR A 56 -9.74 16.64 11.17
C THR A 56 -8.33 16.07 11.24
N GLU A 57 -8.13 15.15 12.18
CA GLU A 57 -6.90 14.39 12.34
C GLU A 57 -7.05 13.03 11.64
N HIS A 58 -6.12 12.71 10.74
CA HIS A 58 -6.03 11.40 10.12
C HIS A 58 -4.64 10.83 10.35
N VAL A 59 -4.55 9.58 10.80
CA VAL A 59 -3.27 8.85 10.79
C VAL A 59 -3.12 8.23 9.40
N VAL A 60 -1.98 8.50 8.77
CA VAL A 60 -1.56 7.79 7.55
C VAL A 60 -0.54 6.75 7.98
N SER A 61 -0.82 5.48 7.68
CA SER A 61 0.04 4.34 7.96
C SER A 61 0.56 3.79 6.64
N GLU A 62 1.87 3.70 6.48
CA GLU A 62 2.56 3.26 5.28
C GLU A 62 3.32 1.97 5.57
N GLU A 63 3.01 0.92 4.81
CA GLU A 63 3.80 -0.32 4.78
C GLU A 63 4.72 -0.27 3.55
N TRP A 64 6.02 -0.41 3.78
CA TRP A 64 7.05 -0.26 2.77
C TRP A 64 7.64 -1.61 2.39
N PHE A 65 7.61 -1.92 1.10
CA PHE A 65 8.19 -3.13 0.52
C PHE A 65 9.12 -2.74 -0.63
N THR A 66 10.31 -3.31 -0.66
CA THR A 66 11.06 -3.37 -1.92
C THR A 66 10.29 -4.21 -2.94
N ILE A 67 10.57 -4.03 -4.23
CA ILE A 67 10.03 -4.91 -5.28
C ILE A 67 10.33 -6.38 -4.98
N SER A 68 11.52 -6.70 -4.45
CA SER A 68 11.88 -8.06 -4.04
C SER A 68 11.00 -8.57 -2.91
N GLU A 69 10.85 -7.83 -1.80
CA GLU A 69 10.04 -8.27 -0.66
C GLU A 69 8.57 -8.40 -1.03
N PHE A 70 8.07 -7.53 -1.92
CA PHE A 70 6.70 -7.62 -2.41
C PHE A 70 6.50 -8.94 -3.18
N ARG A 71 7.40 -9.28 -4.09
CA ARG A 71 7.35 -10.54 -4.87
C ARG A 71 7.50 -11.76 -3.96
N ASP A 72 8.51 -11.77 -3.10
CA ASP A 72 8.76 -12.84 -2.15
C ASP A 72 7.55 -13.06 -1.24
N GLY A 73 6.90 -11.97 -0.81
CA GLY A 73 5.67 -12.02 -0.02
C GLY A 73 4.47 -12.58 -0.78
N LEU A 74 4.33 -12.28 -2.08
CA LEU A 74 3.29 -12.88 -2.92
C LEU A 74 3.51 -14.38 -3.10
N ASP A 75 4.74 -14.79 -3.42
CA ASP A 75 5.14 -16.19 -3.61
C ASP A 75 4.96 -17.01 -2.31
N ALA A 76 5.28 -16.41 -1.17
CA ALA A 76 5.05 -17.00 0.15
C ALA A 76 3.57 -17.05 0.56
N GLY A 77 2.66 -16.46 -0.23
CA GLY A 77 1.23 -16.45 0.05
C GLY A 77 0.83 -15.52 1.20
N SER A 78 1.53 -14.41 1.40
CA SER A 78 1.28 -13.43 2.46
C SER A 78 -0.20 -13.00 2.51
N GLN A 79 -0.87 -13.27 3.63
CA GLN A 79 -2.28 -12.90 3.80
C GLN A 79 -2.49 -11.38 3.73
N PHE A 80 -1.52 -10.61 4.20
CA PHE A 80 -1.54 -9.15 4.12
C PHE A 80 -1.57 -8.68 2.66
N LEU A 81 -0.59 -9.09 1.85
CA LEU A 81 -0.51 -8.68 0.44
C LEU A 81 -1.72 -9.17 -0.35
N ARG A 82 -2.23 -10.35 -0.01
CA ARG A 82 -3.47 -10.89 -0.57
C ARG A 82 -4.67 -9.98 -0.31
N ASN A 83 -4.86 -9.51 0.91
CA ASN A 83 -5.93 -8.57 1.24
C ASN A 83 -5.74 -7.24 0.48
N VAL A 84 -4.52 -6.69 0.46
CA VAL A 84 -4.20 -5.45 -0.28
C VAL A 84 -4.51 -5.60 -1.77
N LEU A 85 -4.15 -6.74 -2.38
CA LEU A 85 -4.48 -7.00 -3.78
C LEU A 85 -5.99 -7.18 -4.00
N ASP A 86 -6.73 -7.73 -3.04
CA ASP A 86 -8.18 -7.92 -3.17
C ASP A 86 -8.98 -6.62 -3.05
N GLU A 87 -8.68 -5.79 -2.05
CA GLU A 87 -9.48 -4.60 -1.72
C GLU A 87 -8.86 -3.28 -2.20
N GLY A 88 -7.55 -3.24 -2.38
CA GLY A 88 -6.82 -1.98 -2.51
C GLY A 88 -7.04 -1.25 -3.83
N ILE A 89 -7.08 0.07 -3.78
CA ILE A 89 -7.13 0.98 -4.93
C ILE A 89 -5.69 1.32 -5.34
N VAL A 90 -5.32 1.01 -6.59
CA VAL A 90 -3.99 1.35 -7.12
C VAL A 90 -3.93 2.85 -7.40
N LEU A 91 -3.12 3.58 -6.63
CA LEU A 91 -2.91 5.02 -6.78
C LEU A 91 -1.79 5.35 -7.76
N TYR A 92 -0.70 4.57 -7.73
CA TYR A 92 0.48 4.76 -8.59
C TYR A 92 1.13 3.42 -8.90
N ASP A 93 1.31 3.11 -10.18
CA ASP A 93 1.88 1.86 -10.67
C ASP A 93 2.38 2.02 -12.11
N PRO A 94 3.50 2.75 -12.33
CA PRO A 94 3.97 3.13 -13.67
C PRO A 94 4.36 1.92 -14.52
N GLU A 95 4.94 0.89 -13.89
CA GLU A 95 5.39 -0.34 -14.54
C GLU A 95 4.29 -1.43 -14.60
N GLY A 96 3.10 -1.16 -14.05
CA GLY A 96 1.96 -2.08 -14.08
C GLY A 96 2.06 -3.32 -13.19
N MET A 97 3.15 -3.47 -12.42
CA MET A 97 3.44 -4.65 -11.58
C MET A 97 2.31 -4.98 -10.60
N ILE A 98 1.73 -3.97 -9.95
CA ILE A 98 0.68 -4.18 -8.95
C ILE A 98 -0.63 -4.56 -9.64
N ARG A 99 -0.95 -3.90 -10.76
CA ARG A 99 -2.13 -4.21 -11.57
C ARG A 99 -2.05 -5.62 -12.17
N ASP A 100 -0.86 -6.08 -12.57
CA ASP A 100 -0.63 -7.45 -13.01
C ASP A 100 -0.87 -8.46 -11.90
N ALA A 101 -0.27 -8.26 -10.71
CA ALA A 101 -0.49 -9.12 -9.55
C ALA A 101 -1.98 -9.20 -9.14
N LYS A 102 -2.71 -8.08 -9.23
CA LYS A 102 -4.18 -8.07 -9.04
C LYS A 102 -4.91 -8.92 -10.09
N ARG A 103 -4.54 -8.82 -11.37
CA ARG A 103 -5.15 -9.57 -12.47
C ARG A 103 -4.94 -11.08 -12.33
N GLU A 104 -3.70 -11.48 -12.05
CA GLU A 104 -3.32 -12.88 -11.83
C GLU A 104 -4.16 -13.47 -10.70
N ARG A 105 -4.22 -12.78 -9.57
CA ARG A 105 -5.03 -13.17 -8.42
C ARG A 105 -6.54 -13.23 -8.70
N ALA A 106 -7.08 -12.30 -9.48
CA ALA A 106 -8.48 -12.35 -9.89
C ALA A 106 -8.77 -13.57 -10.80
N GLY A 107 -7.79 -14.00 -11.60
CA GLY A 107 -7.84 -15.23 -12.39
C GLY A 107 -7.80 -16.50 -11.54
N GLU A 108 -7.02 -16.53 -10.46
CA GLU A 108 -7.01 -17.63 -9.47
C GLU A 108 -8.34 -17.74 -8.70
N ARG A 109 -9.08 -16.64 -8.60
CA ARG A 109 -10.35 -16.52 -7.87
C ARG A 109 -11.58 -16.97 -8.66
N VAL A 110 -11.45 -17.61 -9.82
CA VAL A 110 -12.58 -18.25 -10.51
C VAL A 110 -12.63 -19.74 -10.15
N PRO A 111 -13.47 -20.18 -9.18
CA PRO A 111 -13.81 -21.59 -9.08
C PRO A 111 -14.77 -21.94 -10.23
N GLN A 112 -14.58 -23.11 -10.84
CA GLN A 112 -15.63 -23.78 -11.62
C GLN A 112 -16.78 -24.21 -10.70
#